data_AF-A0A162SFT2-F1
#
_entry.id   AF-A0A162SFT2-F1
#
_cell.length_a   1.000
_cell.length_b   1.000
_cell.length_c   1.000
_cell.angle_alpha   90.00
_cell.angle_beta   90.00
_cell.angle_gamma   90.00
#
_symmetry.space_group_name_H-M   'P 1'
#
loop_
_entity.id
_entity.type
_entity.pdbx_description
1 polymer ?
#
loop_
_entity_poly.entity_id
_entity_poly.type
_entity_poly.pdbx_seq_one_letter_code
_entity_poly.pdbx_strand_id
1 'polypeptide(L)'
;MRRLDWMIASGFVLLGLLCLMIAGEIFVSDPMMAGMMGANPKSSALFIVILILFVMMVMVLLVRMNLDKKNAPSVRCLHCSQRLKSEWRVCPYCGQHRSQIWE
;
A
#
# COMPACT_ATOMS: atom_id res chain seq x y z
N MET A 1 -7.81 10.34 10.12
CA MET A 1 -7.36 9.13 9.40
C MET A 1 -6.36 9.55 8.35
N ARG A 2 -5.23 8.84 8.25
CA ARG A 2 -4.19 9.18 7.27
C ARG A 2 -4.68 8.71 5.90
N ARG A 3 -4.38 9.44 4.82
CA ARG A 3 -4.71 9.04 3.43
C ARG A 3 -4.27 7.59 3.11
N LEU A 4 -3.23 7.14 3.80
CA LEU A 4 -2.70 5.78 3.76
C LEU A 4 -3.70 4.70 4.17
N ASP A 5 -4.51 4.96 5.21
CA ASP A 5 -5.44 3.97 5.77
C ASP A 5 -6.54 3.65 4.75
N TRP A 6 -7.01 4.68 4.01
CA TRP A 6 -7.97 4.55 2.93
C TRP A 6 -7.41 3.77 1.74
N MET A 7 -6.14 3.99 1.39
CA MET A 7 -5.50 3.26 0.30
C MET A 7 -5.33 1.78 0.65
N ILE A 8 -4.89 1.46 1.87
CA ILE A 8 -4.77 0.07 2.34
C ILE A 8 -6.14 -0.61 2.34
N ALA A 9 -7.18 0.05 2.87
CA ALA A 9 -8.54 -0.47 2.87
C ALA A 9 -9.04 -0.78 1.45
N SER A 10 -8.84 0.14 0.50
CA SER A 10 -9.22 -0.09 -0.90
C SER A 10 -8.47 -1.27 -1.54
N GLY A 11 -7.20 -1.47 -1.20
CA GLY A 11 -6.41 -2.62 -1.66
C GLY A 11 -6.97 -3.95 -1.17
N PHE A 12 -7.38 -4.04 0.10
CA PHE A 12 -8.02 -5.23 0.65
C PHE A 12 -9.39 -5.52 0.02
N VAL A 13 -10.18 -4.48 -0.24
CA VAL A 13 -11.49 -4.62 -0.93
C VAL A 13 -11.30 -5.17 -2.34
N LEU A 14 -10.34 -4.62 -3.10
CA LEU A 14 -10.04 -5.10 -4.45
C LEU A 14 -9.51 -6.54 -4.44
N LEU A 15 -8.64 -6.88 -3.49
CA LEU A 15 -8.14 -8.25 -3.33
C LEU A 15 -9.28 -9.23 -3.02
N GLY A 16 -10.18 -8.87 -2.11
CA GLY A 16 -11.36 -9.69 -1.78
C GLY A 16 -12.29 -9.89 -2.97
N LEU A 17 -12.56 -8.83 -3.75
CA LEU A 17 -13.31 -8.92 -5.01
C LEU A 17 -12.64 -9.84 -6.03
N LEU A 18 -11.31 -9.74 -6.15
CA LEU A 18 -10.54 -10.60 -7.04
C LEU A 18 -10.62 -12.08 -6.62
N CYS A 19 -10.54 -12.36 -5.31
CA CYS A 19 -10.76 -13.70 -4.77
C CYS A 19 -12.19 -14.22 -5.01
N LEU A 20 -13.20 -13.37 -4.88
CA LEU A 20 -14.61 -13.72 -5.16
C LEU A 20 -14.83 -14.08 -6.62
N MET A 21 -14.20 -13.35 -7.54
CA MET A 21 -14.27 -13.66 -8.97
C MET A 21 -13.66 -15.04 -9.28
N ILE A 22 -12.51 -15.36 -8.67
CA ILE A 22 -11.89 -16.70 -8.80
C ILE A 22 -12.81 -17.79 -8.26
N ALA A 23 -13.38 -17.59 -7.07
CA ALA A 23 -14.31 -18.54 -6.48
C ALA A 23 -15.53 -18.74 -7.39
N GLY A 24 -16.08 -17.66 -7.95
CA GLY A 24 -17.20 -17.71 -8.88
C GLY A 24 -16.91 -18.56 -10.12
N GLU A 25 -15.72 -18.43 -10.73
CA GLU A 25 -15.36 -19.27 -11.88
C GLU A 25 -15.23 -20.75 -11.51
N ILE A 26 -14.75 -21.08 -10.31
CA ILE A 26 -14.66 -22.47 -9.84
C ILE A 26 -16.06 -23.08 -9.67
N PHE A 27 -17.01 -22.34 -9.08
CA PHE A 27 -18.35 -22.86 -8.81
C PHE A 27 -19.26 -22.96 -10.04
N VAL A 28 -19.06 -22.13 -11.06
CA VAL A 28 -19.86 -22.18 -12.29
C VAL A 28 -19.36 -23.27 -13.25
N SER A 29 -18.15 -23.80 -13.05
CA SER A 29 -17.49 -24.69 -14.02
C SER A 29 -17.63 -26.19 -13.77
N ASP A 30 -18.36 -26.64 -12.75
CA ASP A 30 -18.64 -28.06 -12.55
C ASP A 30 -20.06 -28.45 -13.03
N PRO A 31 -20.27 -28.87 -14.29
CA PRO A 31 -20.95 -30.12 -14.53
C PRO A 31 -19.93 -31.24 -14.28
N MET A 32 -20.30 -32.20 -13.45
CA MET A 32 -19.47 -33.28 -12.89
C MET A 32 -18.90 -34.29 -13.92
N MET A 33 -18.61 -33.86 -15.16
CA MET A 33 -18.12 -34.68 -16.27
C MET A 33 -17.04 -34.00 -17.14
N ALA A 34 -16.41 -32.91 -16.72
CA ALA A 34 -15.36 -32.21 -17.50
C ALA A 34 -13.96 -32.86 -17.46
N GLY A 35 -13.91 -34.19 -17.34
CA GLY A 35 -12.69 -34.95 -17.57
C GLY A 35 -12.42 -35.07 -19.07
N MET A 36 -11.27 -34.57 -19.53
CA MET A 36 -10.63 -34.91 -20.82
C MET A 36 -10.89 -34.05 -22.07
N MET A 37 -11.43 -32.83 -22.01
CA MET A 37 -11.37 -31.92 -23.17
C MET A 37 -10.72 -30.57 -22.83
N GLY A 38 -9.42 -30.51 -23.13
CA GLY A 38 -8.60 -29.33 -23.39
C GLY A 38 -9.04 -28.02 -22.75
N ALA A 39 -8.50 -27.72 -21.56
CA ALA A 39 -8.49 -26.37 -21.04
C ALA A 39 -7.89 -25.43 -22.10
N ASN A 40 -8.72 -24.53 -22.65
CA ASN A 40 -8.27 -23.57 -23.64
C ASN A 40 -7.27 -22.61 -22.95
N PRO A 41 -5.98 -22.58 -23.36
CA PRO A 41 -4.92 -21.86 -22.64
C PRO A 41 -5.05 -20.32 -22.66
N LYS A 42 -6.12 -19.79 -23.28
CA LYS A 42 -6.33 -18.36 -23.45
C LYS A 42 -6.92 -17.68 -22.21
N SER A 43 -7.75 -18.37 -21.41
CA SER A 43 -8.35 -17.77 -20.21
C SER A 43 -7.34 -17.66 -19.05
N SER A 44 -6.47 -18.65 -18.87
CA SER A 44 -5.47 -18.65 -17.81
C SER A 44 -4.41 -17.56 -17.97
N ALA A 45 -4.05 -17.21 -19.21
CA ALA A 45 -3.06 -16.17 -19.49
C ALA A 45 -3.53 -14.77 -19.04
N LEU A 46 -4.81 -14.44 -19.23
CA LEU A 46 -5.36 -13.14 -18.83
C LEU A 46 -5.32 -12.95 -17.32
N PHE A 47 -5.61 -14.01 -16.57
CA PHE A 47 -5.57 -13.98 -15.11
C PHE A 47 -4.18 -13.67 -14.57
N ILE A 48 -3.15 -14.33 -15.13
CA ILE A 48 -1.75 -14.10 -14.75
C ILE A 48 -1.35 -12.65 -15.03
N VAL A 49 -1.77 -12.09 -16.17
CA VAL A 49 -1.48 -10.68 -16.51
C VAL A 49 -2.13 -9.72 -15.51
N ILE A 50 -3.40 -9.93 -15.14
CA ILE A 50 -4.10 -9.10 -14.16
C ILE A 50 -3.41 -9.15 -12.79
N LEU A 51 -2.99 -10.34 -12.36
CA LEU A 51 -2.30 -10.52 -11.09
C LEU A 51 -0.94 -9.80 -11.08
N ILE A 52 -0.17 -9.89 -12.17
CA ILE A 52 1.10 -9.17 -12.32
C ILE A 52 0.88 -7.65 -12.25
N LEU A 53 -0.12 -7.13 -12.96
CA LEU A 53 -0.44 -5.69 -12.94
C LEU A 53 -0.84 -5.22 -11.54
N PHE A 54 -1.62 -6.02 -10.81
CA PHE A 54 -2.00 -5.72 -9.43
C PHE A 54 -0.76 -5.67 -8.52
N VAL A 55 0.13 -6.66 -8.59
CA VAL A 55 1.37 -6.70 -7.81
C VAL A 55 2.27 -5.49 -8.15
N MET A 56 2.43 -5.16 -9.42
CA MET A 56 3.19 -4.00 -9.87
C MET A 56 2.61 -2.69 -9.31
N MET A 57 1.29 -2.52 -9.32
CA MET A 57 0.62 -1.36 -8.73
C MET A 57 0.91 -1.26 -7.23
N VAL A 58 0.77 -2.35 -6.49
CA VAL A 58 1.05 -2.40 -5.04
C VAL A 58 2.51 -2.05 -4.76
N MET A 59 3.46 -2.59 -5.53
CA MET A 59 4.88 -2.27 -5.40
C MET A 59 5.17 -0.77 -5.61
N VAL A 60 4.57 -0.16 -6.63
CA VAL A 60 4.70 1.29 -6.88
C VAL A 60 4.17 2.11 -5.70
N LEU A 61 3.03 1.70 -5.12
CA LEU A 61 2.47 2.37 -3.94
C LEU A 61 3.40 2.26 -2.72
N LEU A 62 3.93 1.06 -2.46
CA LEU A 62 4.88 0.84 -1.36
C LEU A 62 6.16 1.66 -1.54
N VAL A 63 6.68 1.75 -2.77
CA VAL A 63 7.86 2.58 -3.07
C VAL A 63 7.57 4.05 -2.80
N ARG A 64 6.41 4.57 -3.25
CA ARG A 64 6.01 5.96 -2.98
C ARG A 64 5.88 6.24 -1.49
N MET A 65 5.27 5.33 -0.72
CA MET A 65 5.15 5.48 0.73
C MET A 65 6.50 5.48 1.45
N ASN A 66 7.46 4.69 0.98
CA ASN A 66 8.81 4.70 1.54
C ASN A 66 9.60 5.97 1.18
N LEU A 67 9.34 6.57 0.01
CA LEU A 67 9.93 7.85 -0.40
C LEU A 67 9.40 9.00 0.46
N ASP A 68 8.10 9.04 0.72
CA ASP A 68 7.50 10.07 1.58
C ASP A 68 8.09 10.04 3.00
N LYS A 69 8.43 8.85 3.51
CA LYS A 69 9.09 8.72 4.83
C LYS A 69 10.50 9.33 4.84
N LYS A 70 11.20 9.35 3.70
CA LYS A 70 12.57 9.90 3.60
C LYS A 70 12.58 11.43 3.45
N ASN A 71 11.52 12.01 2.88
CA ASN A 71 11.44 13.45 2.62
C ASN A 71 10.77 14.25 3.74
N ALA A 72 10.44 13.63 4.89
CA ALA A 72 9.95 14.36 6.04
C ALA A 72 11.03 15.38 6.48
N PRO A 73 10.75 16.70 6.46
CA PRO A 73 11.74 17.71 6.81
C PRO A 73 12.18 17.50 8.26
N SER A 74 13.41 17.05 8.46
CA SER A 74 13.98 16.94 9.80
C SER A 74 14.36 18.34 10.27
N VAL A 75 13.69 18.84 11.30
CA VAL A 75 14.05 20.13 11.92
C VAL A 75 14.99 19.83 13.09
N ARG A 76 16.07 20.60 13.23
CA ARG A 76 16.96 20.47 14.40
C ARG A 76 16.48 21.41 15.50
N CYS A 77 16.57 20.96 16.75
CA CYS A 77 16.37 21.82 17.90
C CYS A 77 17.54 22.82 18.01
N LEU A 78 17.28 24.12 18.12
CA LEU A 78 18.36 25.11 18.31
C LEU A 78 19.07 24.97 19.66
N HIS A 79 18.34 24.60 20.72
CA HIS A 79 18.89 24.51 22.07
C HIS A 79 19.78 23.27 22.31
N CYS A 80 19.36 22.10 21.84
CA CYS A 80 20.04 20.83 22.12
C CYS A 80 20.59 20.12 20.88
N SER A 81 20.51 20.76 19.70
CA SER A 81 20.98 20.27 18.39
C SER A 81 20.42 18.93 17.88
N GLN A 82 19.54 18.28 18.65
CA GLN A 82 18.91 17.01 18.29
C GLN A 82 17.96 17.14 17.09
N ARG A 83 17.88 16.08 16.27
CA ARG A 83 16.94 16.00 15.15
C ARG A 83 15.54 15.71 15.67
N LEU A 84 14.60 16.58 15.34
CA LEU A 84 13.19 16.49 15.67
C LEU A 84 12.38 16.21 14.40
N LYS A 85 11.27 15.50 14.58
CA LYS A 85 10.28 15.38 13.51
C LYS A 85 9.52 16.70 13.38
N SER A 86 9.15 17.06 12.15
CA SER A 86 8.46 18.32 11.84
C SER A 86 7.10 18.49 12.51
N GLU A 87 6.52 17.44 13.06
CA GLU A 87 5.23 17.45 13.75
C GLU A 87 5.33 17.83 15.25
N TRP A 88 6.54 17.95 15.81
CA TRP A 88 6.75 18.17 17.24
C TRP A 88 6.76 19.66 17.55
N ARG A 89 5.84 20.11 18.44
CA ARG A 89 5.79 21.50 18.91
C ARG A 89 6.77 21.80 20.05
N VAL A 90 7.19 20.76 20.77
CA VAL A 90 8.08 20.82 21.94
C VAL A 90 9.15 19.75 21.77
N CYS A 91 10.41 20.10 22.05
CA CYS A 91 11.51 19.15 22.03
C CYS A 91 11.40 18.16 23.20
N PRO A 92 11.41 16.82 22.99
CA PRO A 92 11.36 15.85 24.08
C PRO A 92 12.64 15.82 24.92
N TYR A 93 13.75 16.26 24.35
CA TYR A 93 15.05 16.16 25.00
C TYR A 93 15.34 17.35 25.91
N CYS A 94 14.83 18.55 25.58
CA CYS A 94 15.12 19.77 26.34
C CYS A 94 13.89 20.59 26.75
N GLY A 95 12.67 20.20 26.34
CA GLY A 95 11.43 20.89 26.72
C GLY A 95 11.16 22.24 26.03
N GLN A 96 12.05 22.71 25.13
CA GLN A 96 11.91 24.02 24.48
C GLN A 96 10.87 23.99 23.34
N HIS A 97 10.11 25.09 23.19
CA HIS A 97 9.11 25.26 22.14
C HIS A 97 9.71 25.59 20.76
N ARG A 98 9.03 25.13 19.71
CA ARG A 98 9.44 25.28 18.30
C ARG A 98 9.34 26.71 17.74
N SER A 99 8.65 27.63 18.41
CA SER A 99 8.33 28.97 17.88
C SER A 99 9.50 29.94 17.81
N GLN A 100 10.70 29.60 18.30
CA GLN A 100 11.89 30.45 18.20
C GLN A 100 12.85 30.04 17.06
N ILE A 101 12.37 29.30 16.05
CA ILE A 101 13.27 28.60 15.11
C ILE A 101 13.53 29.35 13.78
N TRP A 102 12.77 30.38 13.39
CA TRP A 102 13.11 31.25 12.25
C TRP A 102 12.45 32.63 12.38
N GLU A 103 13.20 33.62 12.85
CA GLU A 103 13.08 35.02 12.43
C GLU A 103 14.40 35.43 11.74
#